data_AF-A0A7C7Q179-F1
#
_entry.id   AF-A0A7C7Q179-F1
#
_cell.length_a   1.000
_cell.length_b   1.000
_cell.length_c   1.000
_cell.angle_alpha   90.00
_cell.angle_beta   90.00
_cell.angle_gamma   90.00
#
_symmetry.space_group_name_H-M   'P 1'
#
loop_
_entity.id
_entity.type
_entity.pdbx_description
1 polymer ?
#
loop_
_entity_poly.entity_id
_entity_poly.type
_entity_poly.pdbx_seq_one_letter_code
_entity_poly.pdbx_strand_id
1 'polypeptide(L)'
;MLIVTLGEPSGISYEIFLKTFWEIEKLFKKEKKVYIGSKLHLKRILFSRYSKKYSLFQRYKILKKIKNIKLYPKFIFGKDIYINGKITYFTLKEAIKYLKFRKIRSKRKNIENILKKRYILFTLPISKKNIPKKDFIGHTEYFGKKFSTEPIMLMGNKKFLFAFFTTHL
;
A
#
# COMPACT_ATOMS: atom_id res chain seq x y z
N MET A 1 -0.85 5.54 -13.11
CA MET A 1 -0.34 4.34 -12.41
C MET A 1 -0.85 4.37 -10.98
N LEU A 2 -1.51 3.30 -10.56
CA LEU A 2 -1.98 3.11 -9.20
C LEU A 2 -1.02 2.20 -8.42
N ILE A 3 -0.62 2.61 -7.23
CA ILE A 3 0.16 1.82 -6.28
C ILE A 3 -0.72 1.60 -5.05
N VAL A 4 -0.81 0.36 -4.58
CA VAL A 4 -1.55 0.02 -3.37
C VAL A 4 -0.63 -0.73 -2.42
N THR A 5 -0.39 -0.19 -1.23
CA THR A 5 0.30 -0.95 -0.17
C THR A 5 -0.73 -1.69 0.67
N LEU A 6 -0.54 -3.00 0.85
CA LEU A 6 -1.50 -3.86 1.55
C LEU A 6 -1.56 -3.62 3.06
N GLY A 7 -0.70 -2.77 3.61
CA GLY A 7 -0.73 -2.40 5.02
C GLY A 7 -0.29 -3.54 5.95
N GLU A 8 -0.85 -3.53 7.16
CA GLU A 8 -0.42 -4.37 8.27
C GLU A 8 -1.05 -5.77 8.24
N PRO A 9 -0.26 -6.86 8.07
CA PRO A 9 -0.81 -8.21 7.99
C PRO A 9 -1.53 -8.70 9.25
N SER A 10 -1.20 -8.21 10.44
CA SER A 10 -1.96 -8.58 11.65
C SER A 10 -3.32 -7.91 11.77
N GLY A 11 -3.59 -6.86 10.99
CA GLY A 11 -4.84 -6.11 11.02
C GLY A 11 -5.86 -6.53 9.96
N ILE A 12 -6.85 -5.67 9.73
CA ILE A 12 -7.93 -5.87 8.75
C ILE A 12 -7.53 -5.51 7.31
N SER A 13 -6.30 -5.05 7.09
CA SER A 13 -5.86 -4.43 5.84
C SER A 13 -5.96 -5.37 4.62
N TYR A 14 -5.55 -6.64 4.76
CA TYR A 14 -5.66 -7.65 3.72
C TYR A 14 -7.11 -8.05 3.46
N GLU A 15 -7.98 -7.95 4.47
CA GLU A 15 -9.41 -8.20 4.31
C GLU A 15 -10.07 -7.10 3.49
N ILE A 16 -9.80 -5.82 3.82
CA ILE A 16 -10.25 -4.67 3.04
C ILE A 16 -9.77 -4.80 1.59
N PHE A 17 -8.50 -5.15 1.40
CA PHE A 17 -7.96 -5.38 0.06
C PHE A 17 -8.76 -6.43 -0.72
N LEU A 18 -9.01 -7.59 -0.11
CA LEU A 18 -9.75 -8.66 -0.76
C LEU A 18 -11.19 -8.27 -1.07
N LYS A 19 -11.84 -7.51 -0.19
CA LYS A 19 -13.22 -7.03 -0.38
C LYS A 19 -13.33 -5.95 -1.46
N THR A 20 -12.25 -5.23 -1.75
CA THR A 20 -12.24 -4.10 -2.71
C THR A 20 -11.48 -4.40 -4.01
N PHE A 21 -10.86 -5.59 -4.12
CA PHE A 21 -9.94 -5.91 -5.21
C PHE A 21 -10.60 -5.79 -6.59
N TRP A 22 -11.81 -6.33 -6.74
CA TRP A 22 -12.50 -6.33 -8.03
C TRP A 22 -13.02 -4.95 -8.41
N GLU A 23 -13.48 -4.17 -7.42
CA GLU A 23 -13.86 -2.77 -7.61
C GLU A 23 -12.66 -1.93 -8.05
N ILE A 24 -11.49 -2.10 -7.43
CA ILE A 24 -10.25 -1.42 -7.85
C ILE A 24 -9.84 -1.84 -9.26
N GLU A 25 -9.90 -3.13 -9.58
CA GLU A 25 -9.55 -3.61 -10.92
C GLU A 25 -10.48 -3.03 -11.99
N LYS A 26 -11.78 -2.88 -11.68
CA LYS A 26 -12.81 -2.28 -12.54
C LYS A 26 -12.62 -0.77 -12.69
N LEU A 27 -12.59 -0.02 -11.58
CA LEU A 27 -12.48 1.45 -11.57
C LEU A 27 -11.20 1.93 -12.24
N PHE A 28 -10.09 1.22 -12.03
CA PHE A 28 -8.79 1.60 -12.57
C PHE A 28 -8.38 0.74 -13.78
N LYS A 29 -9.32 0.18 -14.56
CA LYS A 29 -9.03 -0.77 -15.66
C LYS A 29 -7.94 -0.32 -16.63
N LYS A 30 -7.89 0.97 -16.97
CA LYS A 30 -6.92 1.57 -17.92
C LYS A 30 -5.57 1.92 -17.29
N GLU A 31 -5.46 1.85 -15.96
CA GLU A 31 -4.25 2.22 -15.24
C GLU A 31 -3.34 1.02 -14.99
N LYS A 32 -2.02 1.23 -15.10
CA LYS A 32 -1.04 0.28 -14.57
C LYS A 32 -1.19 0.25 -13.05
N LYS A 33 -1.39 -0.94 -12.47
CA LYS A 33 -1.56 -1.15 -11.03
C LYS A 33 -0.38 -1.92 -10.46
N VAL A 34 0.04 -1.57 -9.25
CA VAL A 34 1.07 -2.29 -8.48
C VAL A 34 0.55 -2.50 -7.07
N TYR A 35 0.34 -3.76 -6.69
CA TYR A 35 -0.03 -4.13 -5.33
C TYR A 35 1.21 -4.60 -4.58
N ILE A 36 1.49 -4.02 -3.42
CA ILE A 36 2.71 -4.24 -2.65
C ILE A 36 2.33 -4.80 -1.28
N GLY A 37 2.70 -6.06 -1.02
CA GLY A 37 2.35 -6.75 0.22
C GLY A 37 2.99 -8.13 0.34
N SER A 38 2.71 -8.82 1.45
CA SER A 38 3.12 -10.20 1.67
C SER A 38 2.19 -11.15 0.90
N LYS A 39 2.71 -11.74 -0.18
CA LYS A 39 1.98 -12.74 -0.96
C LYS A 39 1.68 -13.99 -0.14
N LEU A 40 2.57 -14.34 0.79
CA LEU A 40 2.39 -15.47 1.70
C LEU A 40 1.19 -15.25 2.62
N HIS A 41 1.11 -14.07 3.24
CA HIS A 41 -0.01 -13.74 4.13
C HIS A 41 -1.34 -13.69 3.37
N LEU A 42 -1.35 -13.06 2.19
CA LEU A 42 -2.52 -13.05 1.33
C LEU A 42 -2.95 -14.46 0.91
N LYS A 43 -1.99 -15.34 0.56
CA LYS A 43 -2.28 -16.74 0.22
C LYS A 43 -2.94 -17.45 1.41
N ARG A 44 -2.43 -17.25 2.63
CA ARG A 44 -3.05 -17.84 3.83
C ARG A 44 -4.51 -17.40 3.97
N ILE A 45 -4.79 -16.09 3.95
CA ILE A 45 -6.17 -15.58 4.08
C ILE A 45 -7.08 -16.10 2.96
N LEU A 46 -6.60 -16.09 1.71
CA LEU A 46 -7.36 -16.56 0.55
C LEU A 46 -7.70 -18.05 0.63
N PHE A 47 -6.78 -18.88 1.10
CA PHE A 47 -6.96 -20.33 1.14
C PHE A 47 -7.53 -20.85 2.46
N SER A 48 -7.60 -20.01 3.50
CA SER A 48 -8.35 -20.30 4.72
C SER A 48 -9.71 -19.57 4.72
N ARG A 49 -9.76 -18.35 5.25
CA ARG A 49 -10.97 -17.56 5.53
C ARG A 49 -11.82 -17.26 4.29
N TYR A 50 -11.18 -17.10 3.14
CA TYR A 50 -11.83 -16.70 1.89
C TYR A 50 -11.94 -17.83 0.85
N SER A 51 -11.68 -19.08 1.25
CA SER A 51 -11.65 -20.25 0.37
C SER A 51 -12.99 -20.53 -0.32
N LYS A 52 -14.11 -20.32 0.38
CA LYS A 52 -15.48 -20.47 -0.17
C LYS A 52 -15.93 -19.25 -0.97
N LYS A 53 -15.41 -18.05 -0.66
CA LYS A 53 -15.80 -16.80 -1.34
C LYS A 53 -15.14 -16.67 -2.71
N TYR A 54 -13.93 -17.21 -2.89
CA TYR A 54 -13.19 -17.11 -4.14
C TYR A 54 -12.87 -18.49 -4.72
N SER A 55 -13.21 -18.69 -5.99
CA SER A 55 -12.81 -19.88 -6.72
C SER A 55 -11.29 -20.03 -6.76
N LEU A 56 -10.79 -21.26 -6.98
CA LEU A 56 -9.35 -21.52 -7.06
C LEU A 56 -8.68 -20.59 -8.10
N PHE A 57 -9.31 -20.43 -9.26
CA PHE A 57 -8.86 -19.54 -10.32
C PHE A 57 -8.77 -18.07 -9.88
N GLN A 58 -9.81 -17.56 -9.20
CA GLN A 58 -9.82 -16.19 -8.68
C GLN A 58 -8.69 -15.98 -7.65
N ARG A 59 -8.48 -16.93 -6.75
CA ARG A 59 -7.40 -16.88 -5.74
C ARG A 59 -6.03 -16.77 -6.40
N TYR A 60 -5.75 -17.59 -7.42
CA TYR A 60 -4.49 -17.51 -8.16
C TYR A 60 -4.34 -16.20 -8.94
N LYS A 61 -5.41 -15.71 -9.56
CA LYS A 61 -5.40 -14.43 -10.28
C LYS A 61 -5.05 -13.25 -9.36
N ILE A 62 -5.63 -13.20 -8.16
CA ILE A 62 -5.30 -12.21 -7.13
C ILE A 62 -3.81 -12.33 -6.74
N LEU A 63 -3.35 -13.54 -6.41
CA LEU A 63 -1.96 -13.77 -5.99
C LEU A 63 -0.92 -13.42 -7.06
N LYS A 64 -1.23 -13.58 -8.35
CA LYS A 64 -0.33 -13.22 -9.46
C LYS A 64 -0.13 -11.71 -9.59
N LYS A 65 -1.09 -10.90 -9.12
CA LYS A 65 -1.04 -9.43 -9.19
C LYS A 65 -0.22 -8.79 -8.07
N ILE A 66 0.05 -9.51 -6.98
CA ILE A 66 0.84 -8.98 -5.86
C ILE A 66 2.33 -9.03 -6.19
N LYS A 67 2.99 -7.88 -6.15
CA LYS A 67 4.45 -7.82 -6.07
C LYS A 67 4.85 -8.28 -4.68
N ASN A 68 5.41 -9.48 -4.60
CA ASN A 68 5.80 -10.06 -3.34
C ASN A 68 7.01 -9.31 -2.77
N ILE A 69 6.85 -8.80 -1.55
CA ILE A 69 8.01 -8.46 -0.74
C ILE A 69 8.49 -9.78 -0.15
N LYS A 70 9.59 -10.31 -0.71
CA LYS A 70 10.29 -11.47 -0.14
C LYS A 70 10.92 -11.03 1.19
N LEU A 71 10.13 -11.07 2.25
CA LEU A 71 10.63 -11.28 3.60
C LEU A 71 10.22 -12.70 3.92
N TYR A 72 11.20 -13.58 4.05
CA TYR A 72 11.00 -14.85 4.72
C TYR A 72 11.08 -14.58 6.21
N PRO A 73 9.96 -14.79 6.91
CA PRO A 73 10.08 -15.38 8.22
C PRO A 73 9.17 -16.60 8.29
N LYS A 74 9.64 -17.63 8.98
CA LYS A 74 8.78 -18.66 9.57
C LYS A 74 7.77 -17.92 10.45
N PHE A 75 6.54 -17.81 9.97
CA PHE A 75 5.52 -16.96 10.60
C PHE A 75 4.73 -17.79 11.62
N ILE A 76 4.89 -17.51 12.91
CA ILE A 76 4.19 -18.14 14.02
C ILE A 76 3.02 -17.23 14.43
N PHE A 77 1.80 -17.79 14.42
CA PHE A 77 0.60 -17.04 14.78
C PHE A 77 0.69 -16.56 16.23
N GLY A 78 0.31 -15.30 16.49
CA GLY A 78 0.30 -14.71 17.84
C GLY A 78 1.63 -14.18 18.38
N LYS A 79 2.79 -14.52 17.78
CA LYS A 79 4.12 -14.07 18.27
C LYS A 79 4.81 -13.01 17.38
N ASP A 80 4.26 -12.70 16.22
CA ASP A 80 5.00 -12.03 15.13
C ASP A 80 4.64 -10.55 14.88
N ILE A 81 4.19 -9.81 15.89
CA ILE A 81 3.84 -8.37 15.77
C ILE A 81 4.99 -7.55 15.15
N TYR A 82 6.23 -7.84 15.56
CA TYR A 82 7.42 -7.16 15.06
C TYR A 82 7.77 -7.50 13.60
N ILE A 83 7.60 -8.77 13.23
CA ILE A 83 7.80 -9.25 11.85
C ILE A 83 6.80 -8.62 10.90
N ASN A 84 5.56 -8.56 11.35
CA ASN A 84 4.45 -7.90 10.70
C ASN A 84 4.72 -6.42 10.45
N GLY A 85 5.15 -5.68 11.47
CA GLY A 85 5.55 -4.29 11.30
C GLY A 85 6.77 -4.09 10.39
N LYS A 86 7.71 -5.03 10.36
CA LYS A 86 8.79 -5.05 9.35
C LYS A 86 8.20 -5.15 7.94
N ILE A 87 7.34 -6.14 7.68
CA ILE A 87 6.66 -6.30 6.38
C ILE A 87 5.98 -4.98 5.98
N THR A 88 5.20 -4.40 6.88
CA THR A 88 4.51 -3.13 6.68
C THR A 88 5.49 -2.01 6.29
N TYR A 89 6.57 -1.83 7.05
CA TYR A 89 7.58 -0.81 6.74
C TYR A 89 8.27 -1.02 5.38
N PHE A 90 8.53 -2.28 5.01
CA PHE A 90 9.08 -2.61 3.69
C PHE A 90 8.10 -2.31 2.55
N THR A 91 6.78 -2.49 2.75
CA THR A 91 5.78 -2.09 1.74
C THR A 91 5.85 -0.60 1.43
N LEU A 92 5.99 0.24 2.47
CA LEU A 92 6.14 1.68 2.31
C LEU A 92 7.44 2.04 1.58
N LYS A 93 8.56 1.40 1.94
CA LYS A 93 9.85 1.59 1.24
C LYS A 93 9.77 1.23 -0.24
N GLU A 94 9.13 0.11 -0.58
CA GLU A 94 8.94 -0.28 -1.99
C GLU A 94 8.04 0.71 -2.74
N ALA A 95 6.96 1.20 -2.11
CA ALA A 95 6.10 2.23 -2.70
C ALA A 95 6.89 3.51 -3.02
N ILE A 96 7.78 3.94 -2.12
CA ILE A 96 8.69 5.07 -2.36
C ILE A 96 9.57 4.82 -3.59
N LYS A 97 10.10 3.61 -3.80
CA LYS A 97 10.92 3.31 -5.00
C LYS A 97 10.12 3.53 -6.28
N TYR A 98 8.87 3.07 -6.33
CA TYR A 98 7.99 3.29 -7.48
C TYR A 98 7.69 4.76 -7.72
N LEU A 99 7.49 5.53 -6.65
CA LEU A 99 7.22 6.96 -6.73
C LEU A 99 8.48 7.77 -7.10
N LYS A 100 9.65 7.43 -6.55
CA LYS A 100 10.93 8.14 -6.83
C LYS A 100 11.52 7.83 -8.19
N PHE A 101 11.27 6.64 -8.75
CA PHE A 101 11.67 6.30 -10.13
C PHE A 101 11.14 7.33 -11.16
N ARG A 102 10.06 8.06 -10.81
CA ARG A 102 9.54 9.22 -11.55
C ARG A 102 10.48 10.43 -11.53
N LYS A 103 11.05 10.80 -10.38
CA LYS A 103 11.84 12.05 -10.22
C LYS A 103 13.09 12.03 -11.11
N ILE A 104 13.70 10.88 -11.30
CA ILE A 104 14.92 10.71 -12.12
C ILE A 104 14.57 10.68 -13.63
N ARG A 105 13.50 9.97 -14.03
CA ARG A 105 13.11 9.86 -15.44
C ARG A 105 12.47 11.14 -15.99
N SER A 106 11.84 11.93 -15.11
CA SER A 106 11.26 13.24 -15.43
C SER A 106 12.31 14.32 -15.70
N LYS A 107 13.47 14.27 -15.05
CA LYS A 107 14.56 15.23 -15.30
C LYS A 107 15.29 14.99 -16.63
N ARG A 108 15.12 13.82 -17.26
CA ARG A 108 15.88 13.39 -18.46
C ARG A 108 15.08 13.41 -19.76
N LYS A 109 13.80 13.80 -19.76
CA LYS A 109 12.96 13.84 -20.95
C LYS A 109 12.10 15.11 -20.95
N ASN A 110 12.03 15.78 -22.10
CA ASN A 110 11.26 17.01 -22.34
C ASN A 110 9.92 17.02 -21.60
N ILE A 111 9.70 18.12 -20.88
CA ILE A 111 8.77 18.30 -19.76
C ILE A 111 7.29 18.16 -20.16
N GLU A 112 6.96 18.32 -21.44
CA GLU A 112 5.57 18.43 -21.91
C GLU A 112 4.78 17.11 -21.89
N ASN A 113 5.43 15.94 -22.07
CA ASN A 113 4.74 14.65 -22.14
C ASN A 113 4.63 13.89 -20.80
N ILE A 114 5.25 14.40 -19.73
CA ILE A 114 5.36 13.69 -18.43
C ILE A 114 4.26 14.12 -17.45
N LEU A 115 3.70 15.32 -17.61
CA LEU A 115 2.57 15.83 -16.82
C LEU A 115 1.31 14.96 -16.96
N LYS A 116 1.20 14.11 -18.01
CA LYS A 116 0.04 13.26 -18.25
C LYS A 116 -0.01 11.96 -17.42
N LYS A 117 1.10 11.49 -16.82
CA LYS A 117 1.09 10.25 -16.02
C LYS A 117 0.91 10.53 -14.54
N ARG A 118 -0.34 10.46 -14.08
CA ARG A 118 -0.74 10.54 -12.66
C ARG A 118 -0.28 9.29 -11.92
N TYR A 119 0.42 9.46 -10.80
CA TYR A 119 0.76 8.39 -9.86
C TYR A 119 -0.12 8.56 -8.63
N ILE A 120 -0.87 7.53 -8.30
CA ILE A 120 -1.77 7.50 -7.14
C ILE A 120 -1.24 6.43 -6.21
N LEU A 121 -1.06 6.76 -4.93
CA LEU A 121 -0.72 5.80 -3.89
C LEU A 121 -1.92 5.66 -2.94
N PHE A 122 -2.48 4.46 -2.84
CA PHE A 122 -3.39 4.09 -1.76
C PHE A 122 -2.64 3.29 -0.71
N THR A 123 -2.74 3.72 0.54
CA THR A 123 -2.21 2.99 1.68
C THR A 123 -3.35 2.37 2.46
N LEU A 124 -3.30 1.06 2.66
CA LEU A 124 -4.19 0.38 3.59
C LEU A 124 -3.72 0.57 5.04
N PRO A 125 -4.60 0.39 6.04
CA PRO A 125 -4.30 0.68 7.43
C PRO A 125 -3.06 -0.05 7.97
N ILE A 126 -2.36 0.61 8.89
CA ILE A 126 -1.18 0.08 9.56
C ILE A 126 -1.25 0.32 11.08
N SER A 127 -0.59 -0.54 11.86
CA SER A 127 -0.36 -0.28 13.28
C SER A 127 0.97 0.42 13.48
N LYS A 128 0.94 1.70 13.91
CA LYS A 128 2.16 2.46 14.24
C LYS A 128 3.01 1.74 15.29
N LYS A 129 2.36 1.16 16.31
CA LYS A 129 2.99 0.42 17.41
C LYS A 129 3.82 -0.78 16.94
N ASN A 130 3.47 -1.35 15.78
CA ASN A 130 4.16 -2.54 15.26
C ASN A 130 5.38 -2.16 14.41
N ILE A 131 5.43 -0.93 13.88
CA ILE A 131 6.53 -0.50 13.00
C ILE A 131 7.84 -0.48 13.81
N PRO A 132 8.90 -1.17 13.34
CA PRO A 132 10.16 -1.34 14.08
C PRO A 132 11.03 -0.07 14.11
N LYS A 133 10.43 1.10 13.88
CA LYS A 133 11.11 2.39 13.83
C LYS A 133 10.42 3.35 14.79
N LYS A 134 11.11 3.71 15.87
CA LYS A 134 10.58 4.55 16.95
C LYS A 134 10.05 5.90 16.43
N ASP A 135 10.72 6.50 15.45
CA ASP A 135 10.33 7.79 14.88
C ASP A 135 9.29 7.68 13.74
N PHE A 136 8.62 6.53 13.59
CA PHE A 136 7.53 6.41 12.63
C PHE A 136 6.26 7.05 13.21
N ILE A 137 6.03 8.30 12.86
CA ILE A 137 4.88 9.07 13.32
C ILE A 137 3.60 8.66 12.58
N GLY A 138 3.69 8.41 11.27
CA GLY A 138 2.54 8.10 10.43
C GLY A 138 2.90 8.07 8.95
N HIS A 139 1.92 7.72 8.11
CA HIS A 139 2.11 7.72 6.66
C HIS A 139 2.45 9.11 6.13
N THR A 140 1.69 10.12 6.52
CA THR A 140 1.81 11.51 6.06
C THR A 140 3.22 12.04 6.33
N GLU A 141 3.69 11.93 7.57
CA GLU A 141 5.01 12.38 8.01
C GLU A 141 6.13 11.55 7.35
N TYR A 142 5.92 10.23 7.23
CA TYR A 142 6.87 9.35 6.54
C TYR A 142 7.06 9.76 5.08
N PHE A 143 5.97 10.01 4.35
CA PHE A 143 6.04 10.43 2.95
C PHE A 143 6.61 11.84 2.82
N GLY A 144 6.16 12.80 3.63
CA GLY A 144 6.71 14.17 3.66
C GLY A 144 8.24 14.17 3.83
N LYS A 145 8.74 13.45 4.84
CA LYS A 145 10.19 13.29 5.06
C LYS A 145 10.90 12.61 3.88
N LYS A 146 10.28 11.64 3.21
CA LYS A 146 10.90 10.94 2.06
C LYS A 146 10.91 11.74 0.77
N PHE A 147 10.00 12.70 0.61
CA PHE A 147 9.93 13.59 -0.54
C PHE A 147 10.54 14.97 -0.30
N SER A 148 10.94 15.28 0.94
CA SER A 148 11.41 16.61 1.35
C SER A 148 10.34 17.67 1.09
N THR A 149 9.13 17.40 1.58
CA THR A 149 7.94 18.24 1.39
C THR A 149 7.14 18.32 2.67
N GLU A 150 6.33 19.37 2.81
CA GLU A 150 5.36 19.54 3.89
C GLU A 150 3.97 19.10 3.39
N PRO A 151 3.49 17.92 3.79
CA PRO A 151 2.22 17.41 3.31
C PRO A 151 1.04 18.08 4.02
N ILE A 152 0.03 18.49 3.25
CA ILE A 152 -1.26 18.93 3.79
C ILE A 152 -2.20 17.73 3.85
N MET A 153 -2.80 17.48 5.01
CA MET A 153 -3.81 16.44 5.17
C MET A 153 -5.17 16.98 4.70
N LEU A 154 -5.79 16.26 3.77
CA LEU A 154 -7.13 16.54 3.30
C LEU A 154 -8.06 15.38 3.68
N MET A 155 -9.22 15.69 4.25
CA MET A 155 -10.30 14.74 4.47
C MET A 155 -11.53 15.23 3.72
N GLY A 156 -12.16 14.38 2.91
CA GLY A 156 -13.30 14.80 2.14
C GLY A 156 -14.21 13.68 1.71
N ASN A 157 -15.42 14.07 1.33
CA ASN A 157 -16.39 13.25 0.65
C ASN A 157 -16.87 14.00 -0.62
N LYS A 158 -17.97 13.56 -1.23
CA LYS A 158 -18.49 14.21 -2.45
C LYS A 158 -18.98 15.65 -2.25
N LYS A 159 -19.34 16.03 -1.02
CA LYS A 159 -19.96 17.32 -0.67
C LYS A 159 -19.00 18.29 -0.01
N PHE A 160 -18.03 17.77 0.76
CA PHE A 160 -17.15 18.57 1.59
C PHE A 160 -15.70 18.12 1.47
N LEU A 161 -14.79 19.09 1.55
CA LEU A 161 -13.34 18.87 1.61
C LEU A 161 -12.78 19.76 2.73
N PHE A 162 -12.18 19.12 3.73
CA PHE A 162 -11.53 19.77 4.86
C PHE A 162 -10.02 19.66 4.70
N ALA A 163 -9.32 20.78 4.84
CA ALA A 163 -7.87 20.85 4.91
C ALA A 163 -7.44 21.12 6.35
N PHE A 164 -6.52 20.32 6.85
CA PHE A 164 -5.97 20.49 8.20
C PHE A 164 -4.62 21.18 8.12
N PHE A 165 -4.51 22.37 8.71
CA PHE A 165 -3.26 23.12 8.80
C PHE A 165 -2.27 22.44 9.77
N THR A 166 -2.80 21.77 10.79
CA THR A 166 -2.06 20.96 11.77
C THR A 166 -2.69 19.57 11.87
N THR A 167 -1.89 18.51 12.01
CA THR A 167 -2.39 17.12 12.07
C THR A 167 -2.65 16.64 13.50
N HIS A 168 -1.75 15.89 14.11
CA HIS A 168 -1.91 15.32 15.46
C HIS A 168 -0.88 15.96 16.38
N LEU A 169 -1.19 17.21 16.79
CA LEU A 169 -0.45 17.92 17.84
C LEU A 169 -0.78 17.32 19.21
#